data_AF-A0A349FB42-F1
#
_entry.id   AF-A0A349FB42-F1
#
_cell.length_a   1.000
_cell.length_b   1.000
_cell.length_c   1.000
_cell.angle_alpha   90.00
_cell.angle_beta   90.00
_cell.angle_gamma   90.00
#
_symmetry.space_group_name_H-M   'P 1'
#
loop_
_entity.id
_entity.type
_entity.pdbx_description
1 polymer ?
#
loop_
_entity_poly.entity_id
_entity_poly.type
_entity_poly.pdbx_seq_one_letter_code
_entity_poly.pdbx_strand_id
1 'polypeptide(L)'
;MADKKATLHIEGEAPVELPIMDGTIGPQVIDVRKLGANGYFTFDPGFLATASCESQITYIDGGKGVLLHRGFPIDQLANNADYLEV
;
A
#
# COMPACT_ATOMS: atom_id res chain seq x y z
N MET A 1 11.63 3.41 -11.69
CA MET A 1 12.12 2.04 -11.47
C MET A 1 12.33 1.90 -9.98
N ALA A 2 11.90 0.80 -9.36
CA ALA A 2 12.07 0.62 -7.92
C ALA A 2 13.54 0.26 -7.63
N ASP A 3 14.31 1.22 -7.12
CA ASP A 3 15.72 1.02 -6.75
C ASP A 3 15.87 0.21 -5.45
N LYS A 4 14.77 0.07 -4.68
CA LYS A 4 14.74 -0.69 -3.43
C LYS A 4 14.17 -2.09 -3.66
N LYS A 5 14.80 -3.09 -3.04
CA LYS A 5 14.39 -4.49 -3.10
C LYS A 5 14.41 -5.11 -1.70
N ALA A 6 13.46 -6.00 -1.45
CA ALA A 6 13.47 -6.95 -0.35
C ALA A 6 13.94 -8.30 -0.88
N THR A 7 14.58 -9.10 -0.02
CA THR A 7 15.02 -10.45 -0.36
C THR A 7 14.27 -11.45 0.50
N LEU A 8 13.60 -12.40 -0.16
CA LEU A 8 12.95 -13.54 0.50
C LEU A 8 13.86 -14.76 0.38
N HIS A 9 14.26 -15.30 1.54
CA HIS A 9 15.01 -16.55 1.63
C HIS A 9 14.06 -17.70 1.94
N ILE A 10 14.10 -18.74 1.13
CA ILE A 10 13.33 -19.97 1.31
C ILE A 10 14.31 -21.13 1.36
N GLU A 11 14.15 -22.04 2.31
CA GLU A 11 15.07 -23.18 2.49
C GLU A 11 15.14 -24.04 1.22
N GLY A 12 16.35 -24.28 0.74
CA GLY A 12 16.60 -25.09 -0.46
C GLY A 12 16.44 -24.37 -1.80
N GLU A 13 15.97 -23.12 -1.80
CA GLU A 13 15.75 -22.33 -3.01
C GLU A 13 16.72 -21.15 -3.11
N ALA A 14 16.92 -20.65 -4.33
CA ALA A 14 17.67 -19.41 -4.53
C ALA A 14 16.91 -18.22 -3.93
N PRO A 15 17.61 -17.20 -3.36
CA PRO A 15 16.96 -16.01 -2.83
C PRO A 15 16.10 -15.30 -3.89
N VAL A 16 14.88 -14.93 -3.52
CA VAL A 16 13.95 -14.24 -4.42
C VAL A 16 13.99 -12.74 -4.13
N GLU A 17 14.27 -11.94 -5.15
CA GLU A 17 14.20 -10.49 -5.06
C GLU A 17 12.78 -9.99 -5.32
N LEU A 18 12.25 -9.21 -4.38
CA LEU A 18 10.93 -8.60 -4.45
C LEU A 18 11.07 -7.07 -4.47
N PRO A 19 10.55 -6.38 -5.50
CA PRO A 19 10.60 -4.92 -5.55
C PRO A 19 9.87 -4.27 -4.37
N ILE A 20 10.43 -3.19 -3.83
CA ILE A 20 9.73 -2.33 -2.86
C ILE A 20 9.19 -1.12 -3.61
N MET A 21 7.89 -0.84 -3.44
CA MET A 21 7.21 0.28 -4.05
C MET A 21 6.90 1.35 -3.00
N ASP A 22 7.11 2.61 -3.37
CA ASP A 22 6.78 3.78 -2.57
C ASP A 22 5.43 4.35 -3.03
N GLY A 23 4.55 4.68 -2.08
CA GLY A 23 3.42 5.56 -2.33
C GLY A 23 3.82 7.03 -2.14
N THR A 24 2.98 7.97 -2.59
CA THR A 24 3.16 9.40 -2.28
C THR A 24 3.12 9.66 -0.77
N ILE A 25 2.30 8.90 -0.05
CA ILE A 25 2.15 8.94 1.41
C ILE A 25 1.76 7.53 1.91
N GLY A 26 2.14 7.22 3.15
CA GLY A 26 1.87 5.92 3.78
C GLY A 26 3.07 4.96 3.75
N PRO A 27 2.85 3.69 4.14
CA PRO A 27 3.91 2.70 4.21
C PRO A 27 4.37 2.26 2.82
N GLN A 28 5.63 1.84 2.72
CA GLN A 28 6.14 1.16 1.54
C GLN A 28 5.51 -0.24 1.43
N VAL A 29 5.35 -0.75 0.21
CA VAL A 29 4.78 -2.07 -0.04
C VAL A 29 5.78 -2.97 -0.77
N ILE A 30 5.73 -4.26 -0.51
CA ILE A 30 6.57 -5.27 -1.18
C ILE A 30 5.72 -5.92 -2.28
N ASP A 31 6.21 -5.87 -3.52
CA ASP A 31 5.54 -6.49 -4.66
C ASP A 31 5.78 -8.00 -4.68
N VAL A 32 4.77 -8.75 -4.25
CA VAL A 32 4.76 -10.22 -4.20
C VAL A 32 4.16 -10.88 -5.45
N ARG A 33 3.83 -10.13 -6.51
CA ARG A 33 3.15 -10.69 -7.71
C ARG A 33 3.93 -11.82 -8.38
N LYS A 34 5.27 -11.81 -8.27
CA LYS A 34 6.14 -12.84 -8.84
C LYS A 34 6.22 -14.13 -8.02
N LEU A 35 5.78 -14.14 -6.75
CA LEU A 35 5.87 -15.33 -5.89
C LEU A 35 5.08 -16.52 -6.43
N GLY A 36 3.92 -16.26 -7.05
CA GLY A 36 3.11 -17.33 -7.65
C GLY A 36 3.85 -18.10 -8.75
N ALA A 37 4.73 -17.43 -9.50
CA ALA A 37 5.56 -18.09 -10.52
C ALA A 37 6.64 -19.00 -9.91
N ASN A 38 7.02 -18.75 -8.64
CA ASN A 38 7.94 -19.58 -7.87
C ASN A 38 7.20 -20.67 -7.06
N GLY A 39 5.89 -20.83 -7.24
CA GLY A 39 5.09 -21.85 -6.53
C GLY A 39 4.71 -21.48 -5.09
N TYR A 40 4.94 -20.23 -4.66
CA TYR A 40 4.62 -19.78 -3.30
C TYR A 40 3.44 -18.80 -3.28
N PHE A 41 2.65 -18.89 -2.22
CA PHE A 41 1.56 -17.96 -1.94
C PHE A 41 1.74 -17.36 -0.55
N THR A 42 1.29 -16.12 -0.37
CA THR A 42 1.13 -15.54 0.95
C THR A 42 -0.17 -16.02 1.57
N PHE A 43 -0.19 -16.19 2.88
CA PHE A 43 -1.40 -16.52 3.63
C PHE A 43 -1.73 -15.39 4.58
N ASP A 44 -2.70 -14.55 4.20
CA ASP A 44 -3.15 -13.37 4.97
C ASP A 44 -4.69 -13.30 4.99
N PRO A 45 -5.37 -14.17 5.78
CA PRO A 45 -6.81 -14.13 5.93
C PRO A 45 -7.27 -12.78 6.49
N GLY A 46 -8.08 -12.05 5.72
CA GLY A 46 -8.58 -10.72 6.09
C GLY A 46 -7.76 -9.55 5.54
N PHE A 47 -6.69 -9.81 4.76
CA PHE A 47 -5.90 -8.79 4.06
C PHE A 47 -5.34 -7.69 4.96
N LEU A 48 -4.96 -8.02 6.19
CA LEU A 48 -4.45 -7.04 7.14
C LEU A 48 -3.08 -6.49 6.73
N ALA A 49 -2.28 -7.31 6.03
CA ALA A 49 -0.94 -6.95 5.55
C ALA A 49 -0.84 -6.94 4.01
N THR A 50 -1.98 -6.98 3.31
CA THR A 50 -2.03 -7.06 1.84
C THR A 50 -2.63 -5.79 1.24
N ALA A 51 -1.81 -5.02 0.52
CA ALA A 51 -2.29 -3.91 -0.29
C ALA A 51 -2.83 -4.44 -1.63
N SER A 52 -4.16 -4.48 -1.79
CA SER A 52 -4.82 -5.08 -2.96
C SER A 52 -4.90 -4.16 -4.18
N CYS A 53 -4.79 -2.84 -3.99
CA CYS A 53 -4.87 -1.86 -5.06
C CYS A 53 -3.98 -0.64 -4.80
N GLU A 54 -3.67 0.07 -5.88
CA GLU A 54 -3.19 1.45 -5.82
C GLU A 54 -4.39 2.39 -5.85
N SER A 55 -4.41 3.40 -4.98
CA SER A 55 -5.50 4.38 -4.92
C SER A 55 -4.95 5.79 -4.72
N GLN A 56 -5.63 6.75 -5.34
CA GLN A 56 -5.37 8.19 -5.21
C GLN A 56 -6.61 8.94 -4.68
N ILE A 57 -7.58 8.21 -4.12
CA ILE A 57 -8.88 8.76 -3.71
C ILE A 57 -8.80 9.29 -2.28
N THR A 58 -8.44 8.44 -1.31
CA THR A 58 -8.50 8.75 0.12
C THR A 58 -7.28 8.17 0.83
N TYR A 59 -6.74 8.91 1.80
CA TYR A 59 -5.67 8.47 2.68
C TYR A 59 -6.09 8.59 4.14
N ILE A 60 -5.68 7.60 4.96
CA ILE A 60 -5.99 7.53 6.39
C ILE A 60 -4.71 7.22 7.17
N ASP A 61 -4.46 7.98 8.24
CA ASP A 61 -3.52 7.64 9.31
C ASP A 61 -4.26 7.71 10.65
N GLY A 62 -4.72 6.56 11.13
CA GLY A 62 -5.48 6.47 12.38
C GLY A 62 -4.67 6.82 13.63
N GLY A 63 -3.35 6.63 13.60
CA GLY A 63 -2.48 6.97 14.73
C GLY A 63 -2.34 8.49 14.91
N LYS A 64 -2.44 9.25 13.81
CA LYS A 64 -2.38 10.71 13.81
C LYS A 64 -3.75 11.39 13.66
N GLY A 65 -4.82 10.63 13.48
CA GLY A 65 -6.16 11.18 13.23
C GLY A 65 -6.28 11.90 11.89
N VAL A 66 -5.53 11.48 10.86
CA VAL A 66 -5.55 12.10 9.53
C VAL A 66 -6.52 11.36 8.62
N LEU A 67 -7.41 12.11 7.97
CA LEU A 67 -8.27 11.65 6.89
C LEU A 67 -8.23 12.69 5.77
N LEU A 68 -7.76 12.28 4.58
CA LEU A 68 -7.63 13.13 3.40
C LEU A 68 -8.49 12.59 2.25
N HIS A 69 -9.22 13.45 1.56
CA HIS A 69 -9.84 13.14 0.27
C HIS A 69 -9.19 13.97 -0.83
N ARG A 70 -8.63 13.30 -1.85
CA ARG A 70 -7.80 13.93 -2.91
C ARG A 70 -6.67 14.84 -2.36
N GLY A 71 -6.19 14.54 -1.15
CA GLY A 71 -5.15 15.31 -0.45
C GLY A 71 -5.69 16.43 0.44
N PHE A 72 -6.98 16.79 0.35
CA PHE A 72 -7.59 17.78 1.23
C PHE A 72 -7.99 17.14 2.57
N PRO A 73 -7.62 17.75 3.70
CA PRO A 73 -8.11 17.36 5.01
C PRO A 73 -9.64 17.36 5.09
N ILE A 74 -10.22 16.33 5.71
CA ILE A 74 -11.67 16.17 5.76
C ILE A 74 -12.39 17.31 6.49
N ASP A 75 -11.73 17.94 7.48
CA ASP A 75 -12.24 19.10 8.20
C ASP A 75 -12.33 20.33 7.30
N GLN A 76 -11.39 20.51 6.36
CA GLN A 76 -11.47 21.59 5.37
C GLN A 76 -12.63 21.40 4.42
N LEU A 77 -12.86 20.17 3.93
CA LEU A 77 -13.98 19.87 3.05
C LEU A 77 -15.32 20.03 3.78
N ALA A 78 -15.44 19.51 5.00
CA ALA A 78 -16.67 19.57 5.76
C ALA A 78 -17.11 21.00 6.15
N ASN A 79 -16.16 21.92 6.33
CA ASN A 79 -16.47 23.30 6.73
C ASN A 79 -16.57 24.27 5.54
N ASN A 80 -15.96 23.95 4.39
CA ASN A 80 -15.77 24.92 3.31
C ASN A 80 -16.23 24.44 1.92
N ALA A 81 -16.79 23.23 1.79
CA ALA A 81 -17.24 22.68 0.51
C ALA A 81 -18.65 22.09 0.60
N ASP A 82 -19.35 22.06 -0.54
CA ASP A 82 -20.61 21.35 -0.70
C ASP A 82 -20.41 19.94 -1.27
N TYR A 83 -21.37 19.03 -1.07
CA TYR A 83 -21.25 17.63 -1.52
C TYR A 83 -20.99 17.45 -3.02
N LEU A 84 -21.43 18.38 -3.87
CA LEU A 84 -21.16 18.33 -5.31
C LEU A 84 -19.72 18.73 -5.68
N GLU A 85 -19.02 19.44 -4.79
CA GLU A 85 -17.63 19.87 -4.98
C GLU A 85 -16.62 18.87 -4.40
N VAL A 86 -17.05 18.05 -3.44
CA VAL A 86 -16.25 17.02 -2.75
C VAL A 86 -15.97 15.82 -3.63
#